data_AF-A0A6D2KPL5-F1
#
_entry.id   AF-A0A6D2KPL5-F1
#
_cell.length_a   1.000
_cell.length_b   1.000
_cell.length_c   1.000
_cell.angle_alpha   90.00
_cell.angle_beta   90.00
_cell.angle_gamma   90.00
#
_symmetry.space_group_name_H-M   'P 1'
#
loop_
_entity.id
_entity.type
_entity.pdbx_description
1 polymer ?
#
loop_
_entity_poly.entity_id
_entity_poly.type
_entity_poly.pdbx_seq_one_letter_code
_entity_poly.pdbx_strand_id
1 'polypeptide(L)'
;MVETGYAHVIAFNTLMNGLCREGRMLEAVALVDRMVEKGHQPDIVTYGTIVNGMCKVGDTVSALNLLRKMEKSHIEANVVIYNAIIDRLCKDGRHNDAQNILDQMHEKGIFPNVVTYNCMIDGYCNYGKWSDAERLLREMIQRNIDPNVVTYNALISALVKEGKLFEAEEL
;
A
#
# COMPACT_ATOMS: atom_id res chain seq x y z
N MET A 1 -27.27 12.13 18.19
CA MET A 1 -26.46 13.02 17.32
C MET A 1 -25.14 12.39 16.84
N VAL A 2 -24.50 11.50 17.62
CA VAL A 2 -23.25 10.83 17.18
C VAL A 2 -23.50 9.73 16.13
N GLU A 3 -24.57 8.94 16.26
CA GLU A 3 -24.92 7.86 15.29
C GLU A 3 -25.23 8.38 13.88
N THR A 4 -25.93 9.52 13.77
CA THR A 4 -26.26 10.13 12.48
C THR A 4 -25.00 10.62 11.75
N GLY A 5 -24.03 11.17 12.48
CA GLY A 5 -22.75 11.59 11.90
C GLY A 5 -21.93 10.41 11.36
N TYR A 6 -21.92 9.29 12.09
CA TYR A 6 -21.18 8.09 11.72
C TYR A 6 -21.74 7.40 10.45
N ALA A 7 -23.08 7.33 10.33
CA ALA A 7 -23.74 6.82 9.13
C ALA A 7 -23.41 7.63 7.86
N HIS A 8 -23.24 8.95 7.99
CA HIS A 8 -22.85 9.81 6.88
C HIS A 8 -21.40 9.57 6.43
N VAL A 9 -20.45 9.39 7.35
CA VAL A 9 -19.06 9.04 7.01
C VAL A 9 -18.98 7.73 6.22
N ILE A 10 -19.70 6.70 6.65
CA ILE A 10 -19.76 5.41 5.94
C ILE A 10 -20.34 5.57 4.52
N ALA A 11 -21.42 6.36 4.37
CA ALA A 11 -22.01 6.63 3.07
C ALA A 11 -21.04 7.35 2.13
N PHE A 12 -20.31 8.35 2.62
CA PHE A 12 -19.25 9.01 1.87
C PHE A 12 -18.16 8.02 1.45
N ASN A 13 -17.63 7.22 2.38
CA ASN A 13 -16.58 6.23 2.09
C ASN A 13 -17.04 5.20 1.05
N THR A 14 -18.30 4.77 1.12
CA THR A 14 -18.89 3.84 0.15
C THR A 14 -18.97 4.46 -1.25
N LEU A 15 -19.45 5.70 -1.36
CA LEU A 15 -19.51 6.43 -2.63
C LEU A 15 -18.11 6.68 -3.21
N MET A 16 -17.16 7.09 -2.37
CA MET A 16 -15.77 7.27 -2.78
C MET A 16 -15.16 5.98 -3.31
N ASN A 17 -15.35 4.84 -2.62
CA ASN A 17 -14.89 3.55 -3.11
C ASN A 17 -15.51 3.18 -4.47
N GLY A 18 -16.80 3.45 -4.67
CA GLY A 18 -17.49 3.26 -5.95
C GLY A 18 -16.86 4.08 -7.08
N LEU A 19 -16.69 5.38 -6.85
CA LEU A 19 -16.05 6.29 -7.81
C LEU A 19 -14.60 5.90 -8.13
N CYS A 20 -13.85 5.47 -7.11
CA CYS A 20 -12.49 4.96 -7.31
C CYS A 20 -12.46 3.72 -8.21
N ARG A 21 -13.42 2.80 -8.07
CA ARG A 21 -13.52 1.61 -8.93
C ARG A 21 -13.91 1.95 -10.37
N GLU A 22 -14.59 3.07 -10.59
CA GLU A 22 -14.91 3.61 -11.92
C GLU A 22 -13.80 4.48 -12.52
N GLY A 23 -12.68 4.69 -11.81
CA GLY A 23 -11.59 5.58 -12.25
C GLY A 23 -11.89 7.07 -12.13
N ARG A 24 -13.01 7.44 -11.49
CA ARG A 24 -13.48 8.82 -11.34
C ARG A 24 -12.83 9.50 -10.14
N MET A 25 -11.49 9.55 -10.16
CA MET A 25 -10.68 9.96 -9.01
C MET A 25 -10.89 11.43 -8.61
N LEU A 26 -11.10 12.32 -9.58
CA LEU A 26 -11.39 13.73 -9.29
C LEU A 26 -12.68 13.90 -8.48
N GLU A 27 -13.70 13.11 -8.79
CA GLU A 27 -14.98 13.15 -8.07
C GLU A 27 -14.86 12.51 -6.68
N ALA A 28 -14.08 11.44 -6.54
CA ALA A 28 -13.78 10.84 -5.25
C ALA A 28 -13.05 11.82 -4.33
N VAL A 29 -12.09 12.59 -4.84
CA VAL A 29 -11.39 13.63 -4.08
C VAL A 29 -12.33 14.79 -3.73
N ALA A 30 -13.17 15.24 -4.68
CA ALA A 30 -14.14 16.30 -4.42
C ALA A 30 -15.18 15.92 -3.34
N LEU A 31 -15.48 14.63 -3.16
CA LEU A 31 -16.33 14.17 -2.06
C LEU A 31 -15.70 14.39 -0.68
N VAL A 32 -14.37 14.42 -0.57
CA VAL A 32 -13.68 14.77 0.68
C VAL A 32 -13.95 16.22 1.05
N ASP A 33 -13.83 17.13 0.09
CA ASP A 33 -14.09 18.55 0.33
C ASP A 33 -15.56 18.77 0.70
N ARG A 34 -16.50 18.10 0.02
CA ARG A 34 -17.94 18.12 0.37
C ARG A 34 -18.24 17.52 1.76
N MET A 35 -17.48 16.51 2.18
CA MET A 35 -17.61 15.93 3.52
C MET A 35 -17.25 16.99 4.57
N VAL A 36 -16.16 17.73 4.35
CA VAL A 36 -15.72 18.84 5.21
C VAL A 36 -16.73 19.99 5.20
N GLU A 37 -17.23 20.40 4.04
CA GLU A 37 -18.26 21.45 3.91
C GLU A 37 -19.54 21.13 4.70
N LYS A 38 -19.89 19.84 4.80
CA LYS A 38 -21.04 19.37 5.59
C LYS A 38 -20.73 19.18 7.08
N GLY A 39 -19.53 19.57 7.53
CA GLY A 39 -19.12 19.49 8.93
C GLY A 39 -18.68 18.10 9.38
N HIS A 40 -18.41 17.17 8.45
CA HIS A 40 -17.86 15.85 8.77
C HIS A 40 -16.34 15.87 8.59
N GLN A 41 -15.61 15.28 9.54
CA GLN A 41 -14.15 15.18 9.44
C GLN A 41 -13.75 13.88 8.73
N PRO A 42 -13.02 13.95 7.61
CA PRO A 42 -12.41 12.78 6.98
C PRO A 42 -11.50 12.06 7.98
N ASP A 43 -11.63 10.74 8.05
CA ASP A 43 -10.80 9.91 8.92
C ASP A 43 -9.81 9.06 8.10
N ILE A 44 -9.03 8.24 8.81
CA ILE A 44 -8.06 7.33 8.18
C ILE A 44 -8.71 6.35 7.19
N VAL A 45 -9.98 5.98 7.39
CA VAL A 45 -10.72 5.08 6.50
C VAL A 45 -11.09 5.81 5.21
N THR A 46 -11.49 7.08 5.30
CA THR A 46 -11.72 7.94 4.13
C THR A 46 -10.47 8.02 3.26
N TYR A 47 -9.33 8.41 3.85
CA TYR A 47 -8.09 8.53 3.08
C TYR A 47 -7.58 7.18 2.57
N GLY A 48 -7.64 6.13 3.38
CA GLY A 48 -7.21 4.79 2.95
C GLY A 48 -8.04 4.23 1.79
N THR A 49 -9.34 4.55 1.74
CA THR A 49 -10.21 4.20 0.61
C THR A 49 -9.75 4.88 -0.68
N ILE A 50 -9.46 6.18 -0.63
CA ILE A 50 -9.04 6.95 -1.81
C ILE A 50 -7.64 6.52 -2.27
N VAL A 51 -6.68 6.36 -1.34
CA VAL A 51 -5.32 5.90 -1.68
C VAL A 51 -5.38 4.52 -2.34
N ASN A 52 -6.13 3.57 -1.76
CA ASN A 52 -6.31 2.25 -2.37
C ASN A 52 -6.95 2.34 -3.76
N GLY A 53 -7.92 3.24 -3.94
CA GLY A 53 -8.51 3.57 -5.23
C GLY A 53 -7.49 4.05 -6.25
N MET A 54 -6.69 5.07 -5.89
CA MET A 54 -5.61 5.64 -6.69
C MET A 54 -4.60 4.57 -7.11
N CYS A 55 -4.15 3.76 -6.15
CA CYS A 55 -3.22 2.65 -6.40
C CYS A 55 -3.79 1.62 -7.38
N LYS A 56 -5.08 1.25 -7.26
CA LYS A 56 -5.72 0.26 -8.15
C LYS A 56 -5.86 0.73 -9.59
N VAL A 57 -6.08 2.02 -9.82
CA VAL A 57 -6.19 2.60 -11.17
C VAL A 57 -4.83 3.02 -11.74
N GLY A 58 -3.77 2.87 -10.97
CA GLY A 58 -2.40 3.19 -11.37
C GLY A 58 -1.99 4.65 -11.20
N ASP A 59 -2.80 5.46 -10.51
CA ASP A 59 -2.49 6.86 -10.21
C ASP A 59 -1.62 6.99 -8.95
N THR A 60 -0.39 6.50 -9.05
CA THR A 60 0.59 6.48 -7.96
C THR A 60 1.00 7.88 -7.53
N VAL A 61 0.97 8.86 -8.44
CA VAL A 61 1.33 10.26 -8.16
C VAL A 61 0.31 10.90 -7.22
N SER A 62 -0.99 10.76 -7.52
CA SER A 62 -2.03 11.27 -6.64
C SER A 62 -2.04 10.58 -5.28
N ALA A 63 -1.77 9.27 -5.22
CA ALA A 63 -1.66 8.53 -3.97
C ALA A 63 -0.57 9.10 -3.05
N LEU A 64 0.62 9.37 -3.60
CA LEU A 64 1.73 9.97 -2.86
C LEU A 64 1.44 11.41 -2.42
N ASN A 65 0.78 12.20 -3.26
CA ASN A 65 0.37 13.56 -2.89
C ASN A 65 -0.67 13.55 -1.77
N LEU A 66 -1.59 12.58 -1.76
CA LEU A 66 -2.58 12.42 -0.71
C LEU A 66 -1.93 12.00 0.61
N LEU A 67 -0.97 11.06 0.58
CA LEU A 67 -0.17 10.69 1.76
C LEU A 67 0.50 11.94 2.37
N ARG A 68 1.16 12.76 1.56
CA ARG A 68 1.78 14.03 2.02
C ARG A 68 0.75 15.03 2.57
N LYS A 69 -0.46 15.08 2.00
CA LYS A 69 -1.54 15.94 2.50
C LYS A 69 -2.01 15.47 3.89
N MET A 70 -2.18 14.16 4.08
CA MET A 70 -2.52 13.59 5.39
C MET A 70 -1.50 14.00 6.45
N GLU A 71 -0.21 13.90 6.13
CA GLU A 71 0.89 14.27 7.03
C GLU A 71 0.85 15.75 7.42
N LYS A 72 0.63 16.65 6.44
CA LYS A 72 0.49 18.09 6.68
C LYS A 72 -0.75 18.43 7.52
N SER A 73 -1.78 17.58 7.46
CA SER A 73 -3.00 17.72 8.25
C SER A 73 -2.95 16.99 9.59
N HIS A 74 -1.78 16.47 10.00
CA HIS A 74 -1.58 15.71 11.24
C HIS A 74 -2.46 14.45 11.34
N ILE A 75 -2.80 13.85 10.20
CA ILE A 75 -3.49 12.57 10.13
C ILE A 75 -2.45 11.49 9.86
N GLU A 76 -2.21 10.63 10.84
CA GLU A 76 -1.24 9.55 10.72
C GLU A 76 -1.76 8.45 9.79
N ALA A 77 -1.06 8.22 8.68
CA ALA A 77 -1.32 7.07 7.82
C ALA A 77 -0.92 5.77 8.53
N ASN A 78 -1.70 4.71 8.35
CA ASN A 78 -1.41 3.40 8.93
C ASN A 78 -0.70 2.48 7.93
N VAL A 79 -0.28 1.31 8.42
CA VAL A 79 0.37 0.27 7.63
C VAL A 79 -0.40 -0.12 6.36
N VAL A 80 -1.74 -0.05 6.37
CA VAL A 80 -2.57 -0.41 5.20
C VAL A 80 -2.39 0.59 4.06
N ILE A 81 -2.34 1.89 4.37
CA ILE A 81 -2.14 2.96 3.38
C ILE A 81 -0.74 2.85 2.77
N TYR A 82 0.27 2.67 3.61
CA TYR A 82 1.65 2.47 3.16
C TYR A 82 1.78 1.22 2.28
N ASN A 83 1.21 0.09 2.69
CA ASN A 83 1.25 -1.15 1.92
C ASN A 83 0.60 -0.99 0.54
N ALA A 84 -0.52 -0.26 0.43
CA ALA A 84 -1.16 -0.01 -0.86
C ALA A 84 -0.26 0.79 -1.82
N ILE A 85 0.46 1.79 -1.30
CA ILE A 85 1.40 2.61 -2.08
C ILE A 85 2.63 1.78 -2.48
N ILE A 86 3.22 1.03 -1.53
CA ILE A 86 4.37 0.15 -1.77
C ILE A 86 4.04 -0.91 -2.83
N ASP A 87 2.92 -1.62 -2.67
CA ASP A 87 2.43 -2.61 -3.63
C ASP A 87 2.33 -2.02 -5.03
N ARG A 88 1.75 -0.81 -5.14
CA ARG A 88 1.62 -0.17 -6.43
C ARG A 88 2.97 0.25 -7.02
N LEU A 89 3.85 0.86 -6.24
CA LEU A 89 5.19 1.26 -6.70
C LEU A 89 6.00 0.05 -7.17
N CYS A 90 5.92 -1.08 -6.47
CA CYS A 90 6.52 -2.34 -6.89
C CYS A 90 5.98 -2.82 -8.23
N LYS A 91 4.66 -2.81 -8.42
CA LYS A 91 4.00 -3.17 -9.69
C LYS A 91 4.31 -2.21 -10.84
N ASP A 92 4.68 -0.98 -10.54
CA ASP A 92 5.17 0.02 -11.51
C ASP A 92 6.67 -0.13 -11.82
N GLY A 93 7.38 -1.05 -11.16
CA GLY A 93 8.84 -1.20 -11.29
C GLY A 93 9.65 -0.09 -10.60
N ARG A 94 8.97 0.76 -9.81
CA ARG A 94 9.55 1.89 -9.09
C ARG A 94 10.12 1.45 -7.74
N HIS A 95 10.98 0.43 -7.75
CA HIS A 95 11.50 -0.22 -6.54
C HIS A 95 12.24 0.74 -5.59
N ASN A 96 12.98 1.71 -6.11
CA ASN A 96 13.67 2.70 -5.27
C ASN A 96 12.68 3.58 -4.51
N ASP A 97 11.57 3.97 -5.15
CA ASP A 97 10.51 4.72 -4.48
C ASP A 97 9.78 3.85 -3.45
N ALA A 98 9.55 2.57 -3.76
CA ALA A 98 8.97 1.63 -2.80
C ALA A 98 9.84 1.48 -1.55
N GLN A 99 11.17 1.38 -1.72
CA GLN A 99 12.14 1.36 -0.62
C GLN A 99 12.11 2.67 0.18
N ASN A 100 12.08 3.83 -0.49
CA ASN A 100 11.97 5.13 0.20
C ASN A 100 10.69 5.20 1.07
N ILE A 101 9.58 4.66 0.60
CA ILE A 101 8.32 4.60 1.37
C ILE A 101 8.44 3.63 2.54
N LEU A 102 9.12 2.49 2.37
CA LEU A 102 9.42 1.56 3.46
C LEU A 102 10.31 2.22 4.53
N ASP A 103 11.34 2.98 4.12
CA ASP A 103 12.21 3.71 5.04
C ASP A 103 11.43 4.80 5.79
N GLN A 104 10.54 5.51 5.09
CA GLN A 104 9.64 6.49 5.68
C GLN A 104 8.72 5.87 6.75
N MET A 105 8.24 4.62 6.58
CA MET A 105 7.48 3.92 7.61
C MET A 105 8.31 3.73 8.88
N HIS A 106 9.56 3.32 8.75
CA HIS A 106 10.48 3.13 9.88
C HIS A 106 10.76 4.43 10.62
N GLU A 107 11.06 5.52 9.90
CA GLU A 107 11.29 6.84 10.47
C GLU A 107 10.10 7.35 11.29
N LYS A 108 8.88 6.94 10.89
CA LYS A 108 7.63 7.30 11.57
C LYS A 108 7.22 6.32 12.67
N GLY A 109 8.02 5.27 12.94
CA GLY A 109 7.66 4.24 13.91
C GLY A 109 6.47 3.37 13.49
N ILE A 110 6.12 3.35 12.20
CA ILE A 110 5.08 2.48 11.65
C ILE A 110 5.75 1.17 11.25
N PHE A 111 5.47 0.11 11.99
CA PHE A 111 6.11 -1.18 11.77
C PHE A 111 5.60 -1.87 10.50
N PRO A 112 6.49 -2.18 9.53
CA PRO A 112 6.15 -3.05 8.41
C PRO A 112 5.73 -4.43 8.91
N ASN A 113 4.87 -5.10 8.15
CA ASN A 113 4.42 -6.45 8.46
C ASN A 113 4.66 -7.41 7.28
N VAL A 114 4.19 -8.65 7.43
CA VAL A 114 4.30 -9.67 6.37
C VAL A 114 3.73 -9.21 5.02
N VAL A 115 2.67 -8.40 5.03
CA VAL A 115 2.08 -7.87 3.79
C VAL A 115 3.04 -6.87 3.14
N THR A 116 3.68 -6.00 3.92
CA THR A 116 4.66 -5.02 3.42
C THR A 116 5.83 -5.72 2.72
N TYR A 117 6.44 -6.71 3.39
CA TYR A 117 7.55 -7.46 2.82
C TYR A 117 7.14 -8.30 1.61
N ASN A 118 5.96 -8.92 1.63
CA ASN A 118 5.46 -9.68 0.49
C ASN A 118 5.26 -8.80 -0.75
N CYS A 119 4.74 -7.59 -0.60
CA CYS A 119 4.61 -6.64 -1.71
C CYS A 119 5.97 -6.24 -2.31
N MET A 120 6.97 -6.02 -1.46
CA MET A 120 8.33 -5.72 -1.91
C MET A 120 8.96 -6.92 -2.63
N ILE A 121 8.94 -8.10 -1.99
CA ILE A 121 9.49 -9.35 -2.52
C ILE A 121 8.86 -9.70 -3.86
N ASP A 122 7.52 -9.73 -3.97
CA ASP A 122 6.82 -9.99 -5.23
C ASP A 122 7.20 -8.97 -6.31
N GLY A 123 7.31 -7.69 -5.94
CA GLY A 123 7.82 -6.64 -6.81
C GLY A 123 9.20 -6.94 -7.38
N TYR A 124 10.20 -7.19 -6.53
CA TYR A 124 11.57 -7.49 -6.99
C TYR A 124 11.62 -8.78 -7.82
N CYS A 125 10.90 -9.82 -7.39
CA CYS A 125 10.75 -11.09 -8.09
C CYS A 125 10.21 -10.92 -9.53
N ASN A 126 9.16 -10.10 -9.71
CA ASN A 126 8.55 -9.88 -11.03
C ASN A 126 9.46 -9.12 -12.01
N TYR A 127 10.51 -8.45 -11.51
CA TYR A 127 11.50 -7.73 -12.32
C TYR A 127 12.87 -8.45 -12.38
N GLY A 128 12.94 -9.72 -11.98
CA GLY A 128 14.17 -10.53 -12.04
C GLY A 128 15.27 -10.05 -11.08
N LYS A 129 14.90 -9.34 -10.01
CA LYS A 129 15.82 -8.81 -9.00
C LYS A 129 15.90 -9.75 -7.80
N TRP A 130 16.25 -11.00 -8.06
CA TRP A 130 16.29 -12.06 -7.04
C TRP A 130 17.12 -11.69 -5.81
N SER A 131 18.33 -11.14 -5.99
CA SER A 131 19.21 -10.80 -4.86
C SER A 131 18.60 -9.78 -3.90
N ASP A 132 17.77 -8.86 -4.41
CA ASP A 132 17.04 -7.90 -3.56
C ASP A 132 15.88 -8.58 -2.82
N ALA A 133 15.16 -9.50 -3.47
CA ALA A 133 14.10 -10.29 -2.85
C ALA A 133 14.64 -11.17 -1.71
N GLU A 134 15.78 -11.82 -1.93
CA GLU A 134 16.46 -12.64 -0.91
C GLU A 134 16.94 -11.79 0.28
N ARG A 135 17.51 -10.61 0.00
CA ARG A 135 17.90 -9.64 1.04
C ARG A 135 16.70 -9.26 1.91
N LEU A 136 15.54 -8.99 1.30
CA LEU A 136 14.32 -8.65 2.01
C LEU A 136 13.77 -9.81 2.83
N LEU A 137 13.85 -11.05 2.33
CA LEU A 137 13.49 -12.25 3.11
C LEU A 137 14.35 -12.37 4.37
N ARG A 138 15.67 -12.18 4.24
CA ARG A 138 16.60 -12.20 5.38
C ARG A 138 16.29 -11.10 6.38
N GLU A 139 16.02 -9.89 5.90
CA GLU A 139 15.63 -8.75 6.74
C GLU A 139 14.32 -9.02 7.50
N MET A 140 13.33 -9.59 6.81
CA MET A 140 12.03 -9.96 7.38
C MET A 140 12.19 -10.93 8.56
N ILE A 141 13.03 -11.97 8.39
CA ILE A 141 13.36 -12.95 9.44
C ILE A 141 14.12 -12.29 10.60
N GLN A 142 15.13 -11.45 10.32
CA GLN A 142 15.90 -10.73 11.35
C GLN A 142 15.02 -9.82 12.22
N ARG A 143 13.92 -9.33 11.66
CA ARG A 143 12.93 -8.51 12.35
C ARG A 143 11.83 -9.31 13.05
N ASN A 144 11.95 -10.64 13.10
CA ASN A 144 10.95 -11.56 13.67
C ASN A 144 9.57 -11.43 13.00
N ILE A 145 9.55 -11.20 11.68
CA ILE A 145 8.34 -11.26 10.88
C ILE A 145 8.39 -12.59 10.13
N ASP A 146 7.47 -13.51 10.42
CA ASP A 146 7.52 -14.85 9.84
C ASP A 146 7.08 -14.84 8.37
N PRO A 147 7.94 -15.31 7.45
CA PRO A 147 7.55 -15.58 6.06
C PRO A 147 6.35 -16.54 6.01
N ASN A 148 5.44 -16.31 5.07
CA ASN A 148 4.27 -17.17 4.91
C ASN A 148 4.21 -17.76 3.49
N VAL A 149 3.15 -18.52 3.22
CA VAL A 149 2.94 -19.17 1.92
C VAL A 149 2.99 -18.17 0.76
N VAL A 150 2.53 -16.93 0.95
CA VAL A 150 2.59 -15.90 -0.09
C VAL A 150 4.03 -15.47 -0.36
N THR A 151 4.87 -15.37 0.67
CA THR A 151 6.30 -15.06 0.55
C THR A 151 7.02 -16.11 -0.28
N TYR A 152 6.91 -17.38 0.11
CA TYR A 152 7.60 -18.48 -0.57
C TYR A 152 7.07 -18.71 -2.00
N ASN A 153 5.75 -18.57 -2.23
CA ASN A 153 5.20 -18.67 -3.57
C ASN A 153 5.76 -17.61 -4.53
N ALA A 154 5.94 -16.37 -4.06
CA ALA A 154 6.53 -15.30 -4.87
C ALA A 154 7.99 -15.63 -5.25
N LEU A 155 8.77 -16.10 -4.28
CA LEU A 155 10.18 -16.47 -4.46
C LEU A 155 10.34 -17.68 -5.40
N ILE A 156 9.62 -18.78 -5.16
CA ILE A 156 9.65 -20.00 -5.98
C ILE A 156 9.22 -19.67 -7.42
N SER A 157 8.12 -18.92 -7.59
CA SER A 157 7.65 -18.50 -8.91
C SER A 157 8.71 -17.70 -9.68
N ALA A 158 9.46 -16.83 -9.01
CA ALA A 158 10.54 -16.06 -9.64
C ALA A 158 11.74 -16.94 -10.02
N LEU A 159 12.19 -17.81 -9.11
CA LEU A 159 13.31 -18.72 -9.36
C LEU A 159 13.05 -19.66 -10.53
N VAL A 160 11.83 -20.21 -10.62
CA VAL A 160 11.41 -21.04 -11.75
C VAL A 160 11.44 -20.25 -13.06
N LYS A 161 11.00 -18.98 -13.07
CA LYS A 161 11.07 -18.11 -14.26
C LYS A 161 12.51 -17.79 -14.67
N GLU A 162 13.44 -17.70 -13.72
CA GLU A 162 14.87 -17.48 -13.98
C GLU A 162 15.63 -18.78 -14.32
N GLY A 163 14.99 -19.95 -14.25
CA GLY A 163 15.61 -21.26 -14.49
C GLY A 163 16.47 -21.79 -13.33
N LYS A 164 16.36 -21.17 -12.15
CA LYS A 164 17.11 -21.53 -10.93
C LYS A 164 16.37 -22.57 -10.09
N LEU A 165 16.16 -23.75 -10.65
CA LEU A 165 15.35 -24.80 -10.02
C LEU A 165 15.94 -25.31 -8.70
N PHE A 166 17.26 -25.43 -8.58
CA PHE A 166 17.91 -25.90 -7.35
C PHE A 166 17.69 -24.94 -6.17
N GLU A 167 17.80 -23.63 -6.41
CA GLU A 167 17.50 -22.62 -5.38
C GLU A 167 16.03 -22.67 -4.94
N ALA A 168 15.11 -23.05 -5.85
CA ALA A 168 13.69 -23.16 -5.55
C ALA A 168 13.35 -24.38 -4.69
N GLU A 169 14.15 -25.44 -4.75
CA GLU A 169 13.98 -26.64 -3.91
C GLU A 169 14.45 -26.44 -2.47
N GLU A 170 15.28 -25.43 -2.20
CA GLU A 170 15.83 -25.13 -0.88
C GLU A 170 14.95 -24.17 -0.04
N LEU A 171 13.87 -23.62 -0.62
CA LEU A 171 12.91 -22.71 0.03
C LEU A 171 11.78 -23.45 0.75
#